data_AF-A0AAX1G113-F1
#
_entry.id   AF-A0AAX1G113-F1
#
_cell.length_a   1.000
_cell.length_b   1.000
_cell.length_c   1.000
_cell.angle_alpha   90.00
_cell.angle_beta   90.00
_cell.angle_gamma   90.00
#
_symmetry.space_group_name_H-M   'P 1'
#
loop_
_entity.id
_entity.type
_entity.pdbx_description
1 polymer ?
#
loop_
_entity_poly.entity_id
_entity_poly.type
_entity_poly.pdbx_seq_one_letter_code
_entity_poly.pdbx_strand_id
1 'polypeptide(L)'
;MSISYFQATALKLFQKLKIIAPDLISSSHLDYQIPLEKHLDEYRELLYEIEHQTHFFTQMAPHWSKNHALLHDDLLEHLLEKKGTKEKQIQQYRTRPKPPFLHTEISSLLTQDHDKKEDR
;
A
#
# COMPACT_ATOMS: atom_id res chain seq x y z
N MET A 1 0.80 -0.11 33.75
CA MET A 1 1.73 0.03 32.60
C MET A 1 0.93 -0.27 31.34
N SER A 2 0.97 0.61 30.33
CA SER A 2 0.22 0.40 29.09
C SER A 2 0.80 -0.77 28.29
N ILE A 3 -0.07 -1.52 27.62
CA ILE A 3 0.26 -2.66 26.74
C ILE A 3 1.35 -2.30 25.73
N SER A 4 1.38 -1.04 25.28
CA SER A 4 2.36 -0.47 24.35
C SER A 4 3.80 -0.55 24.88
N TYR A 5 3.99 -0.36 26.19
CA TYR A 5 5.32 -0.42 26.82
C TYR A 5 5.87 -1.85 26.83
N PHE A 6 5.00 -2.82 27.15
CA PHE A 6 5.37 -4.24 27.16
C PHE A 6 5.66 -4.78 25.75
N GLN A 7 4.89 -4.37 24.75
CA GLN A 7 5.14 -4.72 23.35
C GLN A 7 6.49 -4.18 22.87
N ALA A 8 6.81 -2.92 23.20
CA ALA A 8 8.08 -2.31 22.79
C ALA A 8 9.30 -2.96 23.45
N THR A 9 9.21 -3.34 24.74
CA THR A 9 10.30 -4.04 25.42
C THR A 9 10.45 -5.48 24.95
N ALA A 10 9.35 -6.19 24.70
CA ALA A 10 9.37 -7.54 24.13
C ALA A 10 9.97 -7.55 22.72
N LEU A 11 9.56 -6.60 21.85
CA LEU A 11 10.12 -6.46 20.50
C LEU A 11 11.65 -6.26 20.55
N LYS A 12 12.13 -5.35 21.40
CA LYS A 12 13.57 -5.11 21.58
C LYS A 12 14.31 -6.35 22.09
N LEU A 13 13.70 -7.11 22.99
CA LEU A 13 14.27 -8.36 23.49
C LEU A 13 14.37 -9.42 22.37
N PHE A 14 13.32 -9.58 21.57
CA PHE A 14 13.29 -10.52 20.45
C PHE A 14 14.23 -10.13 19.31
N GLN A 15 14.40 -8.84 19.03
CA GLN A 15 15.43 -8.32 18.12
C GLN A 15 16.83 -8.64 18.63
N LYS A 16 17.09 -8.42 19.93
CA LYS A 16 18.39 -8.72 20.55
C LYS A 16 18.71 -10.22 20.53
N LEU A 17 17.71 -11.06 20.66
CA LEU A 17 17.82 -12.52 20.57
C LEU A 17 17.90 -13.04 19.12
N LYS A 18 17.91 -12.17 18.10
CA LYS A 18 17.89 -12.51 16.67
C LYS A 18 16.72 -13.42 16.25
N ILE A 19 15.66 -13.46 17.05
CA ILE A 19 14.44 -14.22 16.75
C ILE A 19 13.64 -13.49 15.66
N ILE A 20 13.77 -12.16 15.61
CA ILE A 20 13.16 -11.31 14.59
C ILE A 20 14.28 -10.63 13.81
N ALA A 21 14.11 -10.51 12.49
CA ALA A 21 15.07 -9.86 11.61
C ALA A 21 15.38 -8.44 12.13
N PRO A 22 16.66 -8.03 12.18
CA PRO A 22 17.03 -6.68 12.61
C PRO A 22 16.48 -5.60 11.66
N ASP A 23 16.14 -5.98 10.43
CA ASP A 23 15.68 -5.11 9.35
C ASP A 23 14.15 -4.89 9.37
N LEU A 24 13.54 -4.85 10.57
CA LEU A 24 12.15 -4.45 10.68
C LEU A 24 12.03 -2.99 10.25
N ILE A 25 11.42 -2.77 9.08
CA ILE A 25 11.09 -1.46 8.56
C ILE A 25 10.10 -0.82 9.56
N SER A 26 10.59 0.18 10.30
CA SER A 26 9.74 0.98 11.15
C SER A 26 8.80 1.82 10.27
N SER A 27 7.54 1.96 10.66
CA SER A 27 6.56 2.77 9.91
C SER A 27 7.02 4.21 9.68
N SER A 28 7.85 4.74 10.56
CA SER A 28 8.50 6.06 10.40
C SER A 28 9.45 6.15 9.19
N HIS A 29 9.90 5.02 8.65
CA HIS A 29 10.78 4.97 7.46
C HIS A 29 9.98 4.94 6.15
N LEU A 30 8.65 4.78 6.20
CA LEU A 30 7.81 4.75 5.00
C LEU A 30 7.81 6.09 4.26
N ASP A 31 8.05 7.21 4.95
CA ASP A 31 8.07 8.56 4.37
C ASP A 31 9.50 9.13 4.21
N TYR A 32 10.54 8.29 4.21
CA TYR A 32 11.93 8.78 4.29
C TYR A 32 12.34 9.70 3.12
N GLN A 33 11.78 9.51 1.94
CA GLN A 33 12.17 10.28 0.73
C GLN A 33 10.98 10.92 0.01
N ILE A 34 9.88 10.18 -0.16
CA ILE A 34 8.64 10.67 -0.76
C ILE A 34 7.51 10.26 0.18
N PRO A 35 6.63 11.19 0.60
CA PRO A 35 5.44 10.82 1.37
C PRO A 35 4.62 9.78 0.61
N LEU A 36 4.14 8.73 1.29
CA LEU A 36 3.35 7.66 0.66
C LEU A 36 2.17 8.21 -0.19
N GLU A 37 1.54 9.28 0.28
CA GLU A 37 0.45 9.97 -0.43
C GLU A 37 0.89 10.49 -1.81
N LYS A 38 2.07 11.11 -1.85
CA LYS A 38 2.66 11.65 -3.08
C LYS A 38 3.12 10.53 -4.00
N HIS A 39 3.73 9.47 -3.42
CA HIS A 39 4.17 8.31 -4.19
C HIS A 39 2.99 7.62 -4.88
N LEU A 40 1.87 7.42 -4.17
CA LEU A 40 0.66 6.85 -4.76
C LEU A 40 0.08 7.73 -5.86
N ASP A 41 0.05 9.05 -5.66
CA ASP A 41 -0.45 9.99 -6.67
C ASP A 41 0.40 9.99 -7.96
N GLU A 42 1.72 10.12 -7.82
CA GLU A 42 2.66 10.10 -8.95
C GLU A 42 2.63 8.75 -9.68
N TYR A 43 2.50 7.64 -8.93
CA TYR A 43 2.40 6.32 -9.51
C TYR A 43 1.12 6.17 -10.36
N ARG A 44 -0.03 6.63 -9.84
CA ARG A 44 -1.30 6.60 -10.59
C ARG A 44 -1.28 7.52 -11.82
N GLU A 45 -0.61 8.67 -11.74
CA GLU A 45 -0.37 9.54 -12.89
C GLU A 45 0.49 8.87 -13.96
N LEU A 46 1.58 8.21 -13.57
CA LEU A 46 2.44 7.48 -14.50
C LEU A 46 1.65 6.39 -15.25
N LEU A 47 0.84 5.60 -14.53
CA LEU A 47 0.02 4.56 -15.15
C LEU A 47 -1.00 5.15 -16.12
N TYR A 48 -1.62 6.27 -15.75
CA TYR A 48 -2.56 6.98 -16.60
C TYR A 48 -1.89 7.48 -17.88
N GLU A 49 -0.70 8.09 -17.77
CA GLU A 49 0.01 8.63 -18.93
C GLU A 49 0.46 7.50 -19.88
N ILE A 50 0.96 6.39 -19.33
CA ILE A 50 1.28 5.19 -20.11
C ILE A 50 0.04 4.72 -20.89
N GLU A 51 -1.09 4.55 -20.20
CA GLU A 51 -2.32 4.11 -20.86
C GLU A 51 -2.80 5.12 -21.92
N HIS A 52 -2.79 6.41 -21.59
CA HIS A 52 -3.27 7.47 -22.47
C HIS A 52 -2.43 7.59 -23.74
N GLN A 53 -1.11 7.43 -23.64
CA GLN A 53 -0.20 7.56 -24.79
C GLN A 53 -0.09 6.29 -25.63
N THR A 54 -0.23 5.11 -25.02
CA THR A 54 0.15 3.85 -25.67
C THR A 54 -0.93 2.78 -25.67
N HIS A 55 -2.03 2.97 -24.93
CA HIS A 55 -3.02 1.92 -24.66
C HIS A 55 -2.40 0.62 -24.14
N PHE A 56 -1.28 0.72 -23.43
CA PHE A 56 -0.50 -0.44 -23.05
C PHE A 56 -1.31 -1.39 -22.18
N PHE A 57 -1.96 -0.94 -21.11
CA PHE A 57 -2.64 -1.85 -20.17
C PHE A 57 -3.92 -2.44 -20.73
N THR A 58 -4.60 -1.74 -21.63
CA THR A 58 -5.84 -2.22 -22.24
C THR A 58 -5.61 -3.11 -23.47
N GLN A 59 -4.61 -2.81 -24.31
CA GLN A 59 -4.44 -3.46 -25.61
C GLN A 59 -3.20 -4.34 -25.74
N MET A 60 -2.11 -4.02 -25.01
CA MET A 60 -0.79 -4.62 -25.28
C MET A 60 -0.24 -5.44 -24.12
N ALA A 61 -0.59 -5.10 -22.88
CA ALA A 61 0.12 -5.53 -21.69
C ALA A 61 -0.07 -7.04 -21.46
N PRO A 62 1.03 -7.78 -21.30
CA PRO A 62 0.97 -9.13 -20.77
C PRO A 62 0.32 -9.15 -19.39
N HIS A 63 -0.31 -10.27 -19.02
CA HIS A 63 -0.97 -10.45 -17.72
C HIS A 63 -0.06 -10.08 -16.54
N TRP A 64 1.23 -10.40 -16.64
CA TRP A 64 2.21 -10.07 -15.61
C TRP A 64 2.38 -8.56 -15.40
N SER A 65 2.46 -7.76 -16.46
CA SER A 65 2.64 -6.31 -16.35
C SER A 65 1.44 -5.64 -15.70
N LYS A 66 0.23 -6.05 -16.08
CA LYS A 66 -1.01 -5.55 -15.47
C LYS A 66 -1.13 -5.93 -13.99
N ASN A 67 -0.86 -7.20 -13.65
CA ASN A 67 -0.85 -7.65 -12.25
C ASN A 67 0.24 -6.96 -11.43
N HIS A 68 1.43 -6.78 -11.98
CA HIS A 68 2.52 -6.10 -11.28
C HIS A 68 2.13 -4.65 -10.96
N ALA A 69 1.53 -3.96 -11.94
CA ALA A 69 1.07 -2.59 -11.74
C ALA A 69 -0.01 -2.49 -10.65
N LEU A 70 -0.95 -3.44 -10.64
CA LEU A 70 -2.01 -3.56 -9.65
C LEU A 70 -1.47 -3.85 -8.25
N LEU A 71 -0.59 -4.85 -8.11
CA LEU A 71 -0.01 -5.23 -6.81
C LEU A 71 0.78 -4.08 -6.17
N HIS A 72 1.46 -3.27 -6.99
CA HIS A 72 2.18 -2.10 -6.50
C HIS A 72 1.22 -0.99 -6.05
N ASP A 73 0.11 -0.77 -6.77
CA ASP A 73 -0.94 0.17 -6.35
C ASP A 73 -1.58 -0.27 -5.02
N ASP A 74 -1.97 -1.56 -4.93
CA ASP A 74 -2.55 -2.17 -3.73
C ASP A 74 -1.61 -2.06 -2.52
N LEU A 75 -0.31 -2.28 -2.74
CA LEU A 75 0.70 -2.16 -1.69
C LEU A 75 0.78 -0.73 -1.15
N LEU A 76 0.87 0.28 -2.04
CA LEU A 76 0.98 1.67 -1.64
C LEU A 76 -0.28 2.16 -0.91
N GLU A 77 -1.46 1.75 -1.40
CA GLU A 77 -2.75 2.03 -0.77
C GLU A 77 -2.83 1.43 0.64
N HIS A 78 -2.50 0.15 0.79
CA HIS A 78 -2.50 -0.52 2.09
C HIS A 78 -1.43 0.03 3.06
N LEU A 79 -0.25 0.42 2.57
CA LEU A 79 0.75 1.10 3.39
C LEU A 79 0.24 2.46 3.88
N LEU A 80 -0.48 3.19 3.03
CA LEU A 80 -1.08 4.48 3.38
C LEU A 80 -2.18 4.31 4.45
N GLU A 81 -3.04 3.30 4.33
CA GLU A 81 -4.04 2.97 5.35
C GLU A 81 -3.39 2.65 6.70
N LYS A 82 -2.31 1.84 6.69
CA LYS A 82 -1.60 1.42 7.90
C LYS A 82 -0.74 2.49 8.55
N LYS A 83 -0.33 3.53 7.80
CA LYS A 83 0.43 4.67 8.32
C LYS A 83 -0.34 5.40 9.43
N GLY A 84 -1.66 5.27 9.47
CA GLY A 84 -2.52 5.83 10.51
C GLY A 84 -2.67 7.33 10.29
N THR A 85 -3.88 7.76 9.97
CA THR A 85 -4.23 9.17 9.83
C THR A 85 -3.98 9.91 11.14
N LYS A 86 -2.87 10.65 11.23
CA LYS A 86 -2.91 11.93 11.94
C LYS A 86 -3.88 12.80 11.16
N GLU A 87 -5.16 12.69 11.52
CA GLU A 87 -6.18 13.65 11.12
C GLU A 87 -5.55 15.06 11.23
N LYS A 88 -5.64 15.85 10.16
CA LYS A 88 -5.37 17.30 10.14
C LYS A 88 -3.96 17.81 9.79
N GLN A 89 -3.04 17.01 9.28
CA GLN A 89 -2.08 17.60 8.34
C GLN A 89 -2.73 17.55 6.96
N ILE A 90 -3.30 18.70 6.58
CA ILE A 90 -3.82 19.04 5.24
C ILE A 90 -3.28 18.04 4.23
N GLN A 91 -4.13 17.20 3.63
CA GLN A 91 -3.73 16.29 2.56
C GLN A 91 -3.12 17.17 1.45
N GLN A 92 -1.81 17.38 1.49
CA GLN A 92 -1.09 18.21 0.51
C GLN A 92 -1.18 17.59 -0.88
N TYR A 93 -1.44 16.28 -0.93
CA TYR A 93 -1.58 15.48 -2.13
C TYR A 93 -3.00 14.90 -2.15
N ARG A 94 -3.74 15.20 -3.21
CA ARG A 94 -5.03 14.58 -3.49
C ARG A 94 -4.73 13.22 -4.11
N THR A 95 -4.98 12.12 -3.42
CA THR A 95 -4.77 10.79 -4.01
C THR A 95 -5.73 10.62 -5.18
N ARG A 96 -5.19 10.50 -6.41
CA ARG A 96 -5.97 10.17 -7.61
C ARG A 96 -6.72 8.86 -7.42
N PRO A 97 -7.90 8.68 -8.05
CA PRO A 97 -8.60 7.40 -8.03
C PRO A 97 -7.75 6.33 -8.72
N LYS A 98 -7.96 5.08 -8.31
CA LYS A 98 -7.33 3.93 -8.94
C LYS A 98 -7.68 3.89 -10.44
N PRO A 99 -6.70 3.67 -11.34
CA PRO A 99 -6.97 3.63 -12.76
C PRO A 99 -7.90 2.47 -13.15
N PRO A 100 -8.95 2.73 -13.96
CA PRO A 100 -9.99 1.74 -14.22
C PRO A 100 -9.48 0.51 -14.98
N PHE A 101 -8.45 0.68 -15.79
CA PHE A 101 -7.82 -0.37 -16.57
C PHE A 101 -7.00 -1.36 -15.73
N LEU A 102 -6.78 -1.09 -14.43
CA LEU A 102 -6.12 -2.01 -13.50
C LEU A 102 -7.12 -2.91 -12.76
N HIS A 103 -8.43 -2.62 -12.80
CA HIS A 103 -9.41 -3.54 -12.26
C HIS A 103 -9.32 -4.88 -12.98
N THR A 104 -9.12 -5.92 -12.19
CA THR A 104 -9.07 -7.31 -12.62
C THR A 104 -10.09 -8.04 -11.77
N GLU A 105 -10.85 -8.97 -12.33
CA GLU A 105 -11.90 -9.74 -11.61
C GLU A 105 -11.38 -10.43 -10.33
N ILE A 106 -10.06 -10.60 -10.20
CA ILE A 106 -9.36 -11.15 -9.03
C ILE A 106 -9.40 -10.18 -7.84
N SER A 107 -9.33 -8.87 -8.05
CA SER A 107 -9.42 -7.87 -6.97
C SER A 107 -10.77 -7.93 -6.27
N SER A 108 -11.87 -8.11 -7.02
CA SER A 108 -13.22 -8.30 -6.45
C SER A 108 -13.36 -9.59 -5.63
N LEU A 109 -12.59 -10.63 -5.98
CA LEU A 109 -12.60 -11.91 -5.28
C LEU A 109 -11.86 -11.84 -3.94
N LEU A 110 -10.77 -11.08 -3.87
CA LEU A 110 -10.02 -10.83 -2.63
C LEU A 110 -10.78 -9.92 -1.66
N THR A 111 -11.60 -8.97 -2.14
CA THR A 111 -12.41 -8.11 -1.26
C THR A 111 -13.63 -8.83 -0.67
N GLN A 112 -14.23 -9.79 -1.41
CA GLN A 112 -15.38 -10.55 -0.92
C GLN A 112 -15.06 -11.49 0.26
N ASP A 113 -13.83 -11.98 0.38
CA ASP A 113 -13.44 -12.84 1.51
C ASP A 113 -13.21 -12.05 2.80
N HIS A 114 -12.98 -10.73 2.72
CA HIS A 114 -12.78 -9.88 3.89
C HIS A 114 -14.10 -9.44 4.53
N ASP A 115 -15.18 -9.31 3.75
CA ASP A 115 -16.49 -8.86 4.21
C ASP A 115 -17.38 -10.00 4.77
N LYS A 116 -17.01 -11.26 4.52
CA LYS A 116 -17.74 -12.44 5.02
C LYS A 116 -17.33 -12.95 6.40
N LYS A 117 -16.32 -12.34 7.03
CA LYS A 117 -15.78 -12.82 8.33
C LYS A 117 -16.20 -12.01 9.55
N GLU A 118 -17.01 -10.97 9.40
CA GLU A 118 -17.44 -10.13 10.54
C GLU A 118 -18.88 -10.36 11.02
N ASP A 119 -19.58 -11.37 10.48
CA ASP A 119 -20.88 -11.82 10.98
C ASP A 119 -20.85 -13.31 11.37
N ARG A 120 -20.20 -13.65 12.49
CA ARG A 120 -20.50 -14.86 13.29
C ARG A 120 -20.17 -14.68 14.76
#